data_AF-G2WEK9-F1
#
_entry.id   AF-G2WEK9-F1
#
_cell.length_a   1.000
_cell.length_b   1.000
_cell.length_c   1.000
_cell.angle_alpha   90.00
_cell.angle_beta   90.00
_cell.angle_gamma   90.00
#
_symmetry.space_group_name_H-M   'P 1'
#
loop_
_entity.id
_entity.type
_entity.pdbx_description
1 polymer ?
#
loop_
_entity_poly.entity_id
_entity_poly.type
_entity_poly.pdbx_seq_one_letter_code
_entity_poly.pdbx_strand_id
1 'polypeptide(L)'
;MCILMATKAHPDYELILISNRDEFLARKTHATCWHNNEFILSPYDLAKTSAEKQIFGTWSGINKEGKLATILNLKLDNEQNNMKSRSRGLLPFIFLSSHKADFEDWDNYKKLEGHYDGLKSTGDFNFFYGDVIKKQYKVIDSLGRTFDVLSSTCRKDLDSYMVVSNGKFYDSSSIPGQAWEKVKVARDSLENLVLENIESDEEKIISSCFQLASKSSLPSTISNPDVLQMVDPNVTMNTIYVPPLRRHPGDDLGASIPDGDYYGTRSQIVLLVSKDSTRVTFIERVLYSSDEDVRKYSVTSPKEEKRFKFKL
;
A
#
# COMPACT_ATOMS: atom_id res chain seq x y z
N MET A 1 -2.28 -8.76 -5.33
CA MET A 1 -2.51 -7.41 -5.87
C MET A 1 -2.73 -6.51 -4.66
N CYS A 2 -1.80 -5.62 -4.32
CA CYS A 2 -1.89 -4.68 -3.20
C CYS A 2 -3.20 -3.87 -3.09
N ILE A 3 -3.40 -3.30 -1.90
CA ILE A 3 -4.45 -2.31 -1.62
C ILE A 3 -3.97 -1.32 -0.57
N LEU A 4 -4.37 -0.06 -0.73
CA LEU A 4 -4.17 1.04 0.20
C LEU A 4 -5.52 1.64 0.53
N MET A 5 -5.75 1.90 1.81
CA MET A 5 -6.93 2.57 2.34
C MET A 5 -6.45 3.74 3.19
N ALA A 6 -7.10 4.89 3.08
CA ALA A 6 -6.78 6.04 3.91
C ALA A 6 -8.01 6.89 4.22
N THR A 7 -8.02 7.54 5.38
CA THR A 7 -9.11 8.43 5.78
C THR A 7 -8.64 9.57 6.69
N LYS A 8 -9.31 10.71 6.58
CA LYS A 8 -9.18 11.88 7.46
C LYS A 8 -10.44 12.14 8.30
N ALA A 9 -11.37 11.20 8.29
CA ALA A 9 -12.70 11.35 8.87
C ALA A 9 -12.72 11.17 10.41
N HIS A 10 -11.67 10.59 10.99
CA HIS A 10 -11.57 10.38 12.43
C HIS A 10 -11.34 11.72 13.17
N PRO A 11 -11.98 11.97 14.32
CA PRO A 11 -11.77 13.21 15.08
C PRO A 11 -10.32 13.39 15.56
N ASP A 12 -9.71 12.33 16.08
CA ASP A 12 -8.39 12.41 16.74
C ASP A 12 -7.17 12.22 15.82
N TYR A 13 -7.40 11.79 14.57
CA TYR A 13 -6.31 11.54 13.62
C TYR A 13 -6.49 12.44 12.40
N GLU A 14 -5.39 13.06 11.97
CA GLU A 14 -5.36 13.75 10.69
C GLU A 14 -5.39 12.74 9.54
N LEU A 15 -4.74 11.59 9.73
CA LEU A 15 -4.67 10.53 8.75
C LEU A 15 -4.63 9.17 9.45
N ILE A 16 -5.50 8.26 9.00
CA ILE A 16 -5.39 6.81 9.23
C ILE A 16 -5.09 6.18 7.87
N LEU A 17 -4.03 5.40 7.78
CA LEU A 17 -3.59 4.72 6.55
C LEU A 17 -3.36 3.24 6.82
N ILE A 18 -3.86 2.40 5.92
CA ILE A 18 -3.79 0.93 6.01
C ILE A 18 -3.37 0.39 4.65
N SER A 19 -2.28 -0.36 4.59
CA SER A 19 -1.73 -0.87 3.33
C SER A 19 -1.43 -2.37 3.42
N ASN A 20 -1.86 -3.14 2.42
CA ASN A 20 -1.41 -4.51 2.21
C ASN A 20 -0.43 -4.57 1.04
N ARG A 21 0.74 -5.17 1.27
CA ARG A 21 1.64 -5.57 0.20
C ARG A 21 1.38 -7.02 -0.15
N ASP A 22 0.76 -7.23 -1.30
CA ASP A 22 0.65 -8.56 -1.88
C ASP A 22 1.80 -8.80 -2.83
N GLU A 23 2.55 -9.86 -2.60
CA GLU A 23 3.69 -10.21 -3.42
C GLU A 23 4.03 -11.69 -3.29
N PHE A 24 4.89 -12.17 -4.18
CA PHE A 24 5.62 -13.40 -4.00
C PHE A 24 6.32 -13.44 -2.63
N LEU A 25 6.10 -14.52 -1.87
CA LEU A 25 6.57 -14.64 -0.50
C LEU A 25 8.08 -14.85 -0.43
N ALA A 26 8.67 -15.51 -1.44
CA ALA A 26 10.12 -15.71 -1.54
C ALA A 26 10.90 -14.43 -1.90
N ARG A 27 10.23 -13.41 -2.46
CA ARG A 27 10.87 -12.15 -2.85
C ARG A 27 11.53 -11.51 -1.63
N LYS A 28 12.83 -11.23 -1.67
CA LYS A 28 13.52 -10.70 -0.48
C LYS A 28 13.15 -9.24 -0.20
N THR A 29 12.75 -8.94 1.04
CA THR A 29 12.58 -7.57 1.54
C THR A 29 13.21 -7.44 2.91
N HIS A 30 13.42 -6.20 3.34
CA HIS A 30 13.69 -5.85 4.72
C HIS A 30 12.43 -5.22 5.32
N ALA A 31 12.13 -5.57 6.57
CA ALA A 31 11.05 -4.96 7.34
C ALA A 31 11.32 -3.47 7.58
N THR A 32 10.32 -2.74 8.01
CA THR A 32 10.43 -1.30 8.25
C THR A 32 11.56 -1.00 9.22
N CYS A 33 12.43 -0.08 8.82
CA CYS A 33 13.43 0.53 9.69
C CYS A 33 13.69 1.97 9.26
N TRP A 34 14.34 2.72 10.14
CA TRP A 34 14.92 4.00 9.76
C TRP A 34 16.15 3.76 8.87
N HIS A 35 16.29 4.56 7.82
CA HIS A 35 17.43 4.56 6.92
C HIS A 35 17.60 5.95 6.30
N ASN A 36 18.56 6.09 5.39
CA ASN A 36 18.93 7.37 4.78
C ASN A 36 19.20 8.44 5.85
N ASN A 37 20.15 8.16 6.74
CA ASN A 37 20.52 9.01 7.89
C ASN A 37 19.35 9.27 8.86
N GLU A 38 18.62 8.21 9.24
CA GLU A 38 17.45 8.29 10.13
C GLU A 38 16.33 9.22 9.63
N PHE A 39 16.30 9.48 8.32
CA PHE A 39 15.36 10.40 7.72
C PHE A 39 14.10 9.72 7.20
N ILE A 40 14.24 8.52 6.63
CA ILE A 40 13.15 7.78 6.00
C ILE A 40 12.83 6.56 6.86
N LEU A 41 11.55 6.40 7.19
CA LEU A 41 10.99 5.19 7.78
C LEU A 41 10.22 4.43 6.72
N SER A 42 10.77 3.32 6.25
CA SER A 42 10.10 2.45 5.30
C SER A 42 10.68 1.04 5.34
N PRO A 43 9.93 0.02 4.93
CA PRO A 43 10.52 -1.22 4.48
C PRO A 43 11.15 -1.03 3.09
N TYR A 44 11.94 -1.99 2.63
CA TYR A 44 12.55 -1.91 1.30
C TYR A 44 12.69 -3.27 0.63
N ASP A 45 12.58 -3.26 -0.69
CA ASP A 45 12.71 -4.39 -1.58
C ASP A 45 14.18 -4.64 -1.89
N LEU A 46 14.67 -5.82 -1.50
CA LEU A 46 16.07 -6.21 -1.66
C LEU A 46 16.39 -6.71 -3.08
N ALA A 47 15.40 -6.83 -3.96
CA ALA A 47 15.64 -7.07 -5.36
C ALA A 47 16.38 -5.86 -5.96
N LYS A 48 17.68 -6.02 -6.20
CA LYS A 48 18.59 -4.96 -6.67
C LYS A 48 18.03 -4.25 -7.89
N THR A 49 17.99 -2.92 -7.86
CA THR A 49 17.40 -2.10 -8.94
C THR A 49 18.41 -1.30 -9.75
N SER A 50 19.67 -1.23 -9.30
CA SER A 50 20.76 -0.66 -10.10
C SER A 50 22.10 -1.32 -9.72
N ALA A 51 22.93 -1.60 -10.72
CA ALA A 51 24.26 -2.17 -10.53
C ALA A 51 25.25 -1.18 -9.89
N GLU A 52 24.92 0.12 -9.90
CA GLU A 52 25.85 1.20 -9.59
C GLU A 52 25.68 1.80 -8.18
N LYS A 53 24.49 1.69 -7.58
CA LYS A 53 24.22 2.14 -6.20
C LYS A 53 23.30 1.13 -5.50
N GLN A 54 23.59 0.84 -4.22
CA GLN A 54 22.73 0.01 -3.35
C GLN A 54 21.44 0.76 -2.97
N ILE A 55 20.68 1.23 -3.96
CA ILE A 55 19.39 1.88 -3.75
C ILE A 55 18.31 0.80 -3.85
N PHE A 56 17.63 0.59 -2.73
CA PHE A 56 16.50 -0.32 -2.62
C PHE A 56 15.20 0.46 -2.83
N GLY A 57 14.28 -0.13 -3.59
CA GLY A 57 12.95 0.45 -3.74
C GLY A 57 12.13 0.26 -2.47
N THR A 58 11.17 1.14 -2.21
CA THR A 58 10.16 0.94 -1.16
C THR A 58 8.76 0.91 -1.76
N TRP A 59 7.80 0.31 -1.06
CA TRP A 59 6.40 0.32 -1.47
C TRP A 59 5.54 1.29 -0.66
N SER A 60 5.95 1.64 0.56
CA SER A 60 5.22 2.54 1.46
C SER A 60 6.17 3.12 2.49
N GLY A 61 6.06 4.39 2.85
CA GLY A 61 6.93 4.99 3.86
C GLY A 61 6.58 6.43 4.18
N ILE A 62 7.28 6.97 5.18
CA ILE A 62 7.18 8.35 5.64
C ILE A 62 8.57 8.87 6.02
N ASN A 63 8.83 10.17 5.86
CA ASN A 63 10.08 10.80 6.29
C ASN A 63 9.88 11.73 7.51
N LYS A 64 10.98 12.23 8.07
CA LYS A 64 10.95 13.17 9.22
C LYS A 64 10.32 14.54 8.91
N GLU A 65 10.14 14.88 7.64
CA GLU A 65 9.48 16.12 7.21
C GLU A 65 7.97 15.92 6.97
N GLY A 66 7.42 14.75 7.26
CA GLY A 66 5.99 14.48 7.13
C GLY A 66 5.54 14.08 5.71
N LYS A 67 6.47 13.91 4.77
CA LYS A 67 6.17 13.37 3.44
C LYS A 67 5.91 11.88 3.55
N LEU A 68 4.80 11.42 2.99
CA LEU A 68 4.47 10.00 2.87
C LEU A 68 4.27 9.60 1.42
N ALA A 69 4.51 8.33 1.12
CA ALA A 69 4.27 7.79 -0.21
C ALA A 69 3.95 6.30 -0.15
N THR A 70 3.13 5.83 -1.08
CA THR A 70 2.80 4.41 -1.29
C THR A 70 2.60 4.15 -2.79
N ILE A 71 3.25 3.12 -3.32
CA ILE A 71 3.20 2.74 -4.73
C ILE A 71 2.57 1.35 -4.88
N LEU A 72 1.65 1.23 -5.83
CA LEU A 72 0.99 -0.02 -6.22
C LEU A 72 1.22 -0.23 -7.71
N ASN A 73 1.35 -1.48 -8.16
CA ASN A 73 1.32 -1.78 -9.61
C ASN A 73 -0.07 -1.44 -10.16
N LEU A 74 -0.18 -1.01 -11.41
CA LEU A 74 -1.46 -0.86 -12.11
C LEU A 74 -1.60 -1.99 -13.14
N LYS A 75 -2.65 -2.81 -13.01
CA LYS A 75 -3.01 -3.85 -13.96
C LYS A 75 -3.80 -3.21 -15.11
N LEU A 76 -3.31 -3.40 -16.33
CA LEU A 76 -3.98 -2.98 -17.56
C LEU A 76 -4.25 -4.22 -18.42
N ASP A 77 -5.38 -4.27 -19.11
CA ASP A 77 -5.78 -5.46 -19.90
C ASP A 77 -4.87 -5.70 -21.13
N ASN A 78 -4.10 -4.69 -21.53
CA ASN A 78 -3.18 -4.72 -22.68
C ASN A 78 -1.72 -4.77 -22.22
N GLU A 79 -1.28 -5.85 -21.57
CA GLU A 79 0.13 -6.00 -21.22
C GLU A 79 0.95 -6.42 -22.44
N GLN A 80 1.44 -5.44 -23.20
CA GLN A 80 2.64 -5.66 -23.99
C GLN A 80 3.80 -5.81 -23.00
N ASN A 81 4.28 -7.05 -22.85
CA ASN A 81 5.44 -7.47 -22.07
C ASN A 81 6.74 -6.79 -22.53
N ASN A 82 6.81 -5.46 -22.40
CA ASN A 82 8.04 -4.73 -22.53
C ASN A 82 8.76 -4.84 -21.20
N MET A 83 9.94 -5.46 -21.23
CA MET A 83 10.81 -5.64 -20.08
C MET A 83 11.24 -4.27 -19.55
N LYS A 84 10.51 -3.77 -18.55
CA LYS A 84 10.73 -2.44 -17.97
C LYS A 84 11.94 -2.52 -17.03
N SER A 85 12.95 -1.68 -17.29
CA SER A 85 14.28 -1.76 -16.66
C SER A 85 14.35 -1.16 -15.26
N ARG A 86 13.37 -0.32 -14.87
CA ARG A 86 13.40 0.45 -13.61
C ARG A 86 12.30 0.01 -12.64
N SER A 87 12.68 -0.19 -11.38
CA SER A 87 11.73 -0.56 -10.32
C SER A 87 10.81 0.60 -9.95
N ARG A 88 9.50 0.30 -9.88
CA ARG A 88 8.46 1.21 -9.35
C ARG A 88 8.78 1.72 -7.94
N GLY A 89 9.45 0.89 -7.13
CA GLY A 89 9.77 1.26 -5.74
C GLY A 89 10.79 2.39 -5.60
N LEU A 90 11.48 2.78 -6.68
CA LEU A 90 12.35 3.96 -6.65
C LEU A 90 11.57 5.28 -6.61
N LEU A 91 10.33 5.29 -7.12
CA LEU A 91 9.49 6.49 -7.14
C LEU A 91 9.17 7.02 -5.73
N PRO A 92 8.59 6.22 -4.81
CA PRO A 92 8.40 6.68 -3.43
C PRO A 92 9.72 6.97 -2.74
N PHE A 93 10.79 6.21 -3.00
CA PHE A 93 12.10 6.47 -2.38
C PHE A 93 12.64 7.87 -2.76
N ILE A 94 12.56 8.25 -4.04
CA ILE A 94 13.01 9.56 -4.53
C ILE A 94 12.16 10.68 -3.92
N PHE A 95 10.84 10.54 -3.88
CA PHE A 95 9.96 11.52 -3.23
C PHE A 95 10.27 11.67 -1.74
N LEU A 96 10.39 10.56 -1.00
CA LEU A 96 10.68 10.56 0.43
C LEU A 96 12.09 11.08 0.76
N SER A 97 13.03 10.97 -0.17
CA SER A 97 14.40 11.51 -0.03
C SER A 97 14.48 13.01 -0.32
N SER A 98 13.41 13.63 -0.83
CA SER A 98 13.41 15.06 -1.14
C SER A 98 13.35 15.89 0.15
N HIS A 99 14.46 16.52 0.50
CA HIS A 99 14.54 17.43 1.64
C HIS A 99 14.01 18.81 1.27
N LYS A 100 13.16 19.39 2.13
CA LYS A 100 12.65 20.78 2.03
C LYS A 100 11.99 21.14 0.70
N ALA A 101 11.73 20.17 -0.17
CA ALA A 101 10.97 20.41 -1.40
C ALA A 101 9.51 20.65 -1.05
N ASP A 102 8.91 21.64 -1.66
CA ASP A 102 7.50 21.94 -1.47
C ASP A 102 6.64 20.85 -2.11
N PHE A 103 5.44 20.60 -1.55
CA PHE A 103 4.55 19.58 -2.09
C PHE A 103 4.09 19.96 -3.52
N GLU A 104 3.97 21.27 -3.73
CA GLU A 104 3.70 21.91 -5.00
C GLU A 104 4.74 21.58 -6.08
N ASP A 105 5.97 21.18 -5.73
CA ASP A 105 6.97 20.73 -6.71
C ASP A 105 6.64 19.34 -7.27
N TRP A 106 5.71 18.61 -6.68
CA TRP A 106 5.37 17.22 -7.04
C TRP A 106 3.90 17.04 -7.43
N ASP A 107 3.06 18.07 -7.24
CA ASP A 107 1.60 18.03 -7.16
C ASP A 107 0.82 17.58 -8.42
N ASN A 108 1.51 17.19 -9.49
CA ASN A 108 0.91 16.66 -10.71
C ASN A 108 1.88 15.79 -11.49
N TYR A 109 1.34 14.99 -12.42
CA TYR A 109 2.12 14.04 -13.22
C TYR A 109 3.30 14.68 -13.96
N LYS A 110 3.13 15.88 -14.54
CA LYS A 110 4.21 16.54 -15.31
C LYS A 110 5.37 16.93 -14.40
N LYS A 111 5.07 17.43 -13.20
CA LYS A 111 6.08 17.76 -12.20
C LYS A 111 6.76 16.50 -11.65
N LEU A 112 6.00 15.44 -11.36
CA LEU A 112 6.54 14.13 -11.00
C LEU A 112 7.50 13.57 -12.06
N GLU A 113 7.12 13.67 -13.35
CA GLU A 113 7.98 13.28 -14.48
C GLU A 113 9.29 14.09 -14.51
N GLY A 114 9.22 15.40 -14.19
CA GLY A 114 10.40 16.26 -14.11
C GLY A 114 11.37 15.91 -12.97
N HIS A 115 10.90 15.26 -11.91
CA HIS A 115 11.74 14.82 -10.78
C HIS A 115 12.18 13.35 -10.86
N TYR A 116 11.58 12.56 -11.76
CA TYR A 116 11.85 11.14 -11.89
C TYR A 116 12.18 10.77 -13.34
N ASP A 117 13.48 10.77 -13.64
CA ASP A 117 13.99 10.33 -14.93
C ASP A 117 13.60 8.87 -15.20
N GLY A 118 12.93 8.66 -16.34
CA GLY A 118 12.48 7.33 -16.76
C GLY A 118 11.13 6.90 -16.18
N LEU A 119 10.25 7.84 -15.80
CA LEU A 119 8.88 7.52 -15.40
C LEU A 119 8.15 6.68 -16.47
N LYS A 120 8.31 7.04 -17.75
CA LYS A 120 7.78 6.29 -18.90
C LYS A 120 8.34 4.88 -19.05
N SER A 121 9.54 4.62 -18.51
CA SER A 121 10.17 3.30 -18.49
C SER A 121 9.86 2.49 -17.22
N THR A 122 9.06 3.05 -16.32
CA THR A 122 8.63 2.39 -15.08
C THR A 122 7.38 1.54 -15.33
N GLY A 123 7.27 0.41 -14.61
CA GLY A 123 6.07 -0.43 -14.59
C GLY A 123 4.80 0.39 -14.39
N ASP A 124 3.66 -0.02 -14.94
CA ASP A 124 2.42 0.71 -14.71
C ASP A 124 2.10 0.73 -13.21
N PHE A 125 1.62 1.88 -12.73
CA PHE A 125 1.49 2.14 -11.30
C PHE A 125 0.31 3.04 -10.95
N ASN A 126 -0.15 2.90 -9.70
CA ASN A 126 -0.87 3.93 -8.95
C ASN A 126 0.04 4.40 -7.80
N PHE A 127 0.22 5.71 -7.66
CA PHE A 127 1.12 6.34 -6.70
C PHE A 127 0.35 7.30 -5.82
N PHE A 128 0.16 6.92 -4.55
CA PHE A 128 -0.36 7.81 -3.52
C PHE A 128 0.80 8.49 -2.81
N TYR A 129 0.72 9.80 -2.60
CA TYR A 129 1.73 10.56 -1.87
C TYR A 129 1.12 11.84 -1.29
N GLY A 130 1.80 12.41 -0.30
CA GLY A 130 1.28 13.56 0.41
C GLY A 130 2.27 14.13 1.40
N ASP A 131 1.85 15.22 2.02
CA ASP A 131 2.52 15.87 3.14
C ASP A 131 1.50 16.01 4.28
N VAL A 132 1.73 15.31 5.39
CA VAL A 132 0.79 15.30 6.51
C VAL A 132 0.77 16.58 7.33
N ILE A 133 1.84 17.37 7.25
CA ILE A 133 1.93 18.69 7.90
C ILE A 133 1.12 19.69 7.08
N LYS A 134 1.27 19.68 5.75
CA LYS A 134 0.46 20.50 4.83
C LYS A 134 -0.97 19.97 4.62
N LYS A 135 -1.24 18.73 5.04
CA LYS A 135 -2.54 18.04 4.93
C LYS A 135 -3.03 17.88 3.49
N GLN A 136 -2.09 17.79 2.55
CA GLN A 136 -2.32 17.66 1.11
C GLN A 136 -1.93 16.26 0.64
N TYR A 137 -2.79 15.64 -0.16
CA TYR A 137 -2.62 14.27 -0.63
C TYR A 137 -3.10 14.12 -2.07
N LYS A 138 -2.38 13.30 -2.84
CA LYS A 138 -2.67 13.05 -4.24
C LYS A 138 -2.50 11.60 -4.61
N VAL A 139 -3.21 11.20 -5.66
CA VAL A 139 -2.95 9.97 -6.41
C VAL A 139 -2.54 10.35 -7.82
N ILE A 140 -1.46 9.76 -8.31
CA ILE A 140 -1.02 9.84 -9.70
C ILE A 140 -0.94 8.42 -10.26
N ASP A 141 -1.37 8.21 -11.50
CA ASP A 141 -1.15 6.94 -12.19
C ASP A 141 -0.22 7.07 -13.39
N SER A 142 0.28 5.93 -13.87
CA SER A 142 1.15 5.86 -15.06
C SER A 142 0.45 6.26 -16.37
N LEU A 143 -0.87 6.50 -16.35
CA LEU A 143 -1.65 6.96 -17.50
C LEU A 143 -1.63 8.49 -17.64
N GLY A 144 -0.93 9.21 -16.76
CA GLY A 144 -0.83 10.67 -16.81
C GLY A 144 -1.86 11.42 -15.97
N ARG A 145 -2.71 10.70 -15.21
CA ARG A 145 -3.81 11.33 -14.45
C ARG A 145 -3.33 11.72 -13.06
N THR A 146 -3.85 12.84 -12.56
CA THR A 146 -3.61 13.36 -11.21
C THR A 146 -4.95 13.58 -10.53
N PHE A 147 -5.07 13.11 -9.29
CA PHE A 147 -6.28 13.21 -8.49
C PHE A 147 -5.95 13.84 -7.14
N ASP A 148 -6.70 14.85 -6.76
CA ASP A 148 -6.75 15.32 -5.38
C ASP A 148 -7.58 14.33 -4.57
N VAL A 149 -7.06 13.89 -3.42
CA VAL A 149 -7.74 12.90 -2.58
C VAL A 149 -7.71 13.37 -1.14
N LEU A 150 -8.63 12.85 -0.33
CA LEU A 150 -8.70 13.19 1.10
C LEU A 150 -8.86 14.71 1.31
N SER A 151 -9.71 15.34 0.50
CA SER A 151 -9.97 16.80 0.52
C SER A 151 -10.92 17.21 1.63
N SER A 152 -11.63 16.25 2.24
CA SER A 152 -12.56 16.48 3.34
C SER A 152 -12.11 15.79 4.63
N THR A 153 -12.63 16.28 5.75
CA THR A 153 -12.50 15.65 7.08
C THR A 153 -13.87 15.29 7.65
N CYS A 154 -14.96 15.51 6.89
CA CYS A 154 -16.31 15.26 7.33
C CYS A 154 -16.66 13.77 7.15
N ARG A 155 -17.06 13.09 8.23
CA ARG A 155 -17.41 11.66 8.18
C ARG A 155 -18.49 11.27 7.17
N LYS A 156 -19.39 12.21 6.83
CA LYS A 156 -20.47 11.99 5.86
C LYS A 156 -20.06 12.28 4.42
N ASP A 157 -18.87 12.83 4.24
CA ASP A 157 -18.32 13.21 2.96
C ASP A 157 -17.40 12.11 2.46
N LEU A 158 -17.72 11.56 1.30
CA LEU A 158 -16.97 10.45 0.67
C LEU A 158 -15.53 10.86 0.37
N ASP A 159 -15.27 12.14 0.17
CA ASP A 159 -13.93 12.67 -0.09
C ASP A 159 -13.03 12.63 1.15
N SER A 160 -13.55 12.24 2.32
CA SER A 160 -12.75 11.96 3.53
C SER A 160 -12.13 10.57 3.55
N TYR A 161 -12.49 9.71 2.59
CA TYR A 161 -12.05 8.32 2.49
C TYR A 161 -11.40 8.08 1.14
N MET A 162 -10.43 7.19 1.05
CA MET A 162 -9.76 6.85 -0.19
C MET A 162 -9.36 5.38 -0.18
N VAL A 163 -9.49 4.74 -1.34
CA VAL A 163 -9.05 3.36 -1.57
C VAL A 163 -8.36 3.28 -2.93
N VAL A 164 -7.11 2.84 -2.94
CA VAL A 164 -6.32 2.58 -4.15
C VAL A 164 -5.98 1.09 -4.18
N SER A 165 -6.11 0.44 -5.34
CA SER A 165 -5.59 -0.92 -5.53
C SER A 165 -4.81 -1.00 -6.84
N ASN A 166 -4.54 -2.20 -7.34
CA ASN A 166 -3.91 -2.37 -8.66
C ASN A 166 -4.86 -2.17 -9.84
N GLY A 167 -6.16 -1.98 -9.62
CA GLY A 167 -7.08 -1.55 -10.69
C GLY A 167 -6.91 -0.07 -11.04
N LYS A 168 -7.64 0.40 -12.04
CA LYS A 168 -7.76 1.85 -12.31
C LYS A 168 -8.24 2.56 -11.04
N PHE A 169 -7.59 3.66 -10.68
CA PHE A 169 -8.07 4.51 -9.61
C PHE A 169 -9.35 5.23 -10.02
N TYR A 170 -10.27 5.35 -9.08
CA TYR A 170 -11.53 6.08 -9.19
C TYR A 170 -11.66 7.01 -7.99
N ASP A 171 -12.17 8.21 -8.26
CA ASP A 171 -12.42 9.18 -7.20
C ASP A 171 -13.49 8.67 -6.23
N SER A 172 -13.41 9.13 -4.99
CA SER A 172 -14.19 8.69 -3.85
C SER A 172 -15.68 8.89 -3.99
N SER A 173 -16.09 9.95 -4.68
CA SER A 173 -17.48 10.25 -5.00
C SER A 173 -18.11 9.31 -6.03
N SER A 174 -17.30 8.50 -6.73
CA SER A 174 -17.70 7.85 -7.99
C SER A 174 -17.06 6.47 -8.17
N ILE A 175 -17.19 5.55 -7.21
CA ILE A 175 -16.74 4.16 -7.41
C ILE A 175 -17.71 3.45 -8.37
N PRO A 176 -17.33 3.17 -9.62
CA PRO A 176 -18.24 2.58 -10.58
C PRO A 176 -18.46 1.10 -10.30
N GLY A 177 -19.55 0.52 -10.82
CA GLY A 177 -19.84 -0.91 -10.66
C GLY A 177 -18.74 -1.84 -11.20
N GLN A 178 -17.94 -1.37 -12.16
CA GLN A 178 -16.79 -2.06 -12.74
C GLN A 178 -15.52 -2.03 -11.84
N ALA A 179 -15.54 -1.29 -10.74
CA ALA A 179 -14.44 -1.32 -9.78
C ALA A 179 -14.34 -2.71 -9.14
N TRP A 180 -13.10 -3.11 -8.83
CA TRP A 180 -12.83 -4.40 -8.20
C TRP A 180 -13.58 -4.54 -6.88
N GLU A 181 -14.07 -5.75 -6.59
CA GLU A 181 -14.92 -6.00 -5.43
C GLU A 181 -14.22 -5.61 -4.12
N LYS A 182 -12.92 -5.89 -3.99
CA LYS A 182 -12.16 -5.51 -2.80
C LYS A 182 -12.13 -3.99 -2.55
N VAL A 183 -12.23 -3.17 -3.59
CA VAL A 183 -12.23 -1.69 -3.45
C VAL A 183 -13.54 -1.22 -2.84
N LYS A 184 -14.66 -1.80 -3.28
CA LYS A 184 -16.00 -1.53 -2.73
C LYS A 184 -16.08 -1.99 -1.27
N VAL A 185 -15.69 -3.24 -1.00
CA VAL A 185 -15.65 -3.79 0.37
C VAL A 185 -14.74 -2.97 1.29
N ALA A 186 -13.56 -2.56 0.81
CA ALA A 186 -12.63 -1.74 1.57
C ALA A 186 -13.20 -0.36 1.90
N ARG A 187 -13.93 0.26 0.96
CA ARG A 187 -14.57 1.56 1.17
C ARG A 187 -15.57 1.49 2.32
N ASP A 188 -16.56 0.59 2.21
CA ASP A 188 -17.61 0.43 3.21
C ASP A 188 -17.02 0.06 4.58
N SER A 189 -16.01 -0.80 4.58
CA SER A 189 -15.39 -1.26 5.81
C SER A 189 -14.51 -0.19 6.48
N LEU A 190 -13.92 0.74 5.71
CA LEU A 190 -13.15 1.87 6.23
C LEU A 190 -14.08 2.92 6.87
N GLU A 191 -15.24 3.17 6.28
CA GLU A 191 -16.28 4.04 6.86
C GLU A 191 -16.78 3.47 8.20
N ASN A 192 -17.12 2.18 8.22
CA ASN A 192 -17.53 1.49 9.46
C ASN A 192 -16.43 1.51 10.52
N LEU A 193 -15.16 1.30 10.13
CA LEU A 193 -14.03 1.41 11.05
C LEU A 193 -14.00 2.77 11.75
N VAL A 194 -14.19 3.88 11.02
CA VAL A 194 -14.22 5.22 11.62
C VAL A 194 -15.42 5.38 12.55
N LEU A 195 -16.61 4.95 12.13
CA LEU A 195 -17.84 5.11 12.92
C LEU A 195 -17.82 4.31 14.23
N GLU A 196 -17.28 3.10 14.19
CA GLU A 196 -17.21 2.21 15.36
C GLU A 196 -16.13 2.61 16.36
N ASN A 197 -15.17 3.45 15.97
CA ASN A 197 -14.00 3.77 16.78
C ASN A 197 -13.88 5.26 17.18
N ILE A 198 -14.93 6.07 17.03
CA ILE A 198 -14.92 7.51 17.34
C ILE A 198 -14.39 7.82 18.76
N GLU A 199 -14.73 6.99 19.74
CA GLU A 199 -14.35 7.16 21.15
C GLU A 199 -13.34 6.09 21.61
N SER A 200 -12.77 5.34 20.68
CA SER A 200 -11.82 4.27 21.00
C SER A 200 -10.41 4.80 21.22
N ASP A 201 -9.65 4.09 22.07
CA ASP A 201 -8.23 4.38 22.24
C ASP A 201 -7.39 3.98 21.01
N GLU A 202 -6.13 4.44 20.98
CA GLU A 202 -5.19 4.20 19.88
C GLU A 202 -4.98 2.70 19.60
N GLU A 203 -4.89 1.84 20.61
CA GLU A 203 -4.64 0.40 20.40
C GLU A 203 -5.88 -0.31 19.86
N LYS A 204 -7.07 0.09 20.29
CA LYS A 204 -8.33 -0.41 19.73
C LYS A 204 -8.47 -0.03 18.26
N ILE A 205 -8.12 1.21 17.90
CA ILE A 205 -8.10 1.68 16.50
C ILE A 205 -7.08 0.89 15.68
N ILE A 206 -5.86 0.72 16.19
CA ILE A 206 -4.81 -0.10 15.54
C ILE A 206 -5.31 -1.52 15.31
N SER A 207 -5.95 -2.13 16.31
CA SER A 207 -6.53 -3.47 16.19
C SER A 207 -7.60 -3.52 15.11
N SER A 208 -8.52 -2.55 15.06
CA SER A 208 -9.55 -2.46 14.01
C SER A 208 -8.94 -2.24 12.62
N CYS A 209 -7.85 -1.48 12.51
CA CYS A 209 -7.11 -1.31 11.25
C CYS A 209 -6.53 -2.64 10.75
N PHE A 210 -5.94 -3.45 11.62
CA PHE A 210 -5.43 -4.77 11.22
C PHE A 210 -6.54 -5.80 10.98
N GLN A 211 -7.68 -5.69 11.64
CA GLN A 211 -8.87 -6.49 11.33
C GLN A 211 -9.37 -6.18 9.92
N LEU A 212 -9.47 -4.89 9.55
CA LEU A 212 -9.79 -4.45 8.19
C LEU A 212 -8.77 -4.99 7.18
N ALA A 213 -7.47 -4.80 7.44
CA ALA A 213 -6.38 -5.28 6.59
C ALA A 213 -6.40 -6.80 6.39
N SER A 214 -6.97 -7.54 7.34
CA SER A 214 -7.05 -9.01 7.33
C SER A 214 -8.39 -9.54 6.82
N LYS A 215 -9.31 -8.65 6.38
CA LYS A 215 -10.63 -9.05 5.90
C LYS A 215 -10.52 -9.85 4.61
N SER A 216 -11.03 -11.08 4.64
CA SER A 216 -11.07 -11.97 3.49
C SER A 216 -12.50 -12.17 3.01
N SER A 217 -12.70 -12.10 1.69
CA SER A 217 -13.98 -12.45 1.04
C SER A 217 -14.07 -13.95 0.72
N LEU A 218 -13.02 -14.72 1.00
CA LEU A 218 -12.98 -16.16 0.72
C LEU A 218 -13.74 -16.96 1.78
N PRO A 219 -14.45 -18.05 1.39
CA PRO A 219 -15.09 -18.95 2.35
C PRO A 219 -14.08 -19.56 3.32
N SER A 220 -14.41 -19.57 4.61
CA SER A 220 -13.58 -20.13 5.69
C SER A 220 -13.30 -21.64 5.55
N THR A 221 -14.06 -22.33 4.70
CA THR A 221 -13.88 -23.76 4.39
C THR A 221 -12.67 -24.03 3.48
N ILE A 222 -12.14 -23.01 2.79
CA ILE A 222 -10.97 -23.15 1.93
C ILE A 222 -9.72 -22.81 2.74
N SER A 223 -9.28 -23.76 3.55
CA SER A 223 -8.10 -23.64 4.42
C SER A 223 -6.82 -24.19 3.77
N ASN A 224 -6.93 -24.88 2.64
CA ASN A 224 -5.76 -25.41 1.94
C ASN A 224 -5.22 -24.41 0.90
N PRO A 225 -4.04 -23.81 1.11
CA PRO A 225 -3.40 -22.88 0.18
C PRO A 225 -3.06 -23.52 -1.19
N ASP A 226 -3.02 -24.86 -1.27
CA ASP A 226 -2.78 -25.61 -2.50
C ASP A 226 -4.01 -25.69 -3.44
N VAL A 227 -5.21 -25.31 -2.96
CA VAL A 227 -6.48 -25.46 -3.72
C VAL A 227 -7.10 -24.12 -4.12
N LEU A 228 -6.74 -23.02 -3.43
CA LEU A 228 -7.37 -21.71 -3.58
C LEU A 228 -7.26 -21.10 -4.98
N GLN A 229 -6.10 -21.20 -5.63
CA GLN A 229 -5.88 -20.61 -6.96
C GLN A 229 -6.70 -21.31 -8.07
N MET A 230 -7.04 -22.58 -7.89
CA MET A 230 -7.90 -23.32 -8.82
C MET A 230 -9.38 -22.91 -8.70
N VAL A 231 -9.77 -22.25 -7.61
CA VAL A 231 -11.19 -21.99 -7.26
C VAL A 231 -11.65 -20.59 -7.68
N ASP A 232 -10.79 -19.57 -7.62
CA ASP A 232 -11.12 -18.21 -8.10
C ASP A 232 -9.90 -17.53 -8.75
N PRO A 233 -9.85 -17.41 -10.10
CA PRO A 233 -8.76 -16.73 -10.80
C PRO A 233 -8.69 -15.23 -10.51
N ASN A 234 -9.77 -14.64 -9.98
CA ASN A 234 -9.88 -13.21 -9.66
C ASN A 234 -9.79 -12.94 -8.15
N VAL A 235 -9.37 -13.91 -7.34
CA VAL A 235 -9.27 -13.77 -5.88
C VAL A 235 -8.56 -12.49 -5.46
N THR A 236 -7.45 -12.15 -6.12
CA THR A 236 -6.64 -10.95 -5.80
C THR A 236 -7.33 -9.61 -6.11
N MET A 237 -8.43 -9.63 -6.87
CA MET A 237 -9.31 -8.49 -7.13
C MET A 237 -10.52 -8.45 -6.17
N ASN A 238 -10.81 -9.57 -5.51
CA ASN A 238 -12.05 -9.73 -4.75
C ASN A 238 -11.87 -9.64 -3.22
N THR A 239 -10.64 -9.80 -2.73
CA THR A 239 -10.33 -9.82 -1.30
C THR A 239 -9.31 -8.75 -0.89
N ILE A 240 -9.41 -8.22 0.34
CA ILE A 240 -8.44 -7.27 0.91
C ILE A 240 -7.19 -8.03 1.38
N TYR A 241 -7.39 -9.09 2.17
CA TYR A 241 -6.36 -10.04 2.54
C TYR A 241 -6.34 -11.23 1.57
N VAL A 242 -5.21 -11.40 0.89
CA VAL A 242 -4.95 -12.55 0.03
C VAL A 242 -4.18 -13.59 0.87
N PRO A 243 -4.81 -14.73 1.24
CA PRO A 243 -4.07 -15.81 1.91
C PRO A 243 -2.97 -16.36 1.00
N PRO A 244 -1.97 -17.08 1.51
CA PRO A 244 -0.98 -17.73 0.67
C PRO A 244 -1.65 -18.60 -0.40
N LEU A 245 -1.35 -18.30 -1.66
CA LEU A 245 -1.83 -19.01 -2.83
C LEU A 245 -0.64 -19.71 -3.47
N ARG A 246 -0.69 -21.03 -3.57
CA ARG A 246 0.36 -21.77 -4.29
C ARG A 246 0.19 -21.60 -5.79
N ARG A 247 1.27 -21.24 -6.46
CA ARG A 247 1.33 -21.08 -7.91
C ARG A 247 1.50 -22.42 -8.62
N HIS A 248 0.79 -22.64 -9.73
CA HIS A 248 1.12 -23.71 -10.67
C HIS A 248 2.18 -23.24 -11.68
N PRO A 249 3.04 -24.13 -12.19
CA PRO A 249 4.03 -23.74 -13.20
C PRO A 249 3.34 -23.12 -14.43
N GLY A 250 3.59 -21.83 -14.68
CA GLY A 250 3.08 -21.11 -15.86
C GLY A 250 2.03 -20.02 -15.59
N ASP A 251 1.51 -19.87 -14.36
CA ASP A 251 0.52 -18.83 -14.05
C ASP A 251 1.14 -17.43 -14.00
N ASP A 252 0.55 -16.50 -14.78
CA ASP A 252 0.79 -15.06 -14.67
C ASP A 252 -0.24 -14.43 -13.72
N LEU A 253 0.16 -14.24 -12.46
CA LEU A 253 -0.67 -13.63 -11.43
C LEU A 253 -0.75 -12.09 -11.57
N GLY A 254 -0.26 -11.51 -12.67
CA GLY A 254 -0.14 -10.06 -12.87
C GLY A 254 0.81 -9.41 -11.86
N ALA A 255 1.80 -10.16 -11.40
CA ALA A 255 2.75 -9.78 -10.36
C ALA A 255 4.13 -9.44 -10.94
N SER A 256 5.04 -8.92 -10.11
CA SER A 256 6.45 -8.76 -10.51
C SER A 256 7.07 -10.12 -10.85
N ILE A 257 8.27 -10.16 -11.46
CA ILE A 257 8.96 -11.40 -11.90
C ILE A 257 8.75 -12.53 -10.88
N PRO A 258 8.15 -13.69 -11.27
CA PRO A 258 7.84 -14.76 -10.33
C PRO A 258 9.07 -15.21 -9.53
N ASP A 259 8.92 -15.28 -8.21
CA ASP A 259 9.95 -15.72 -7.27
C ASP A 259 9.31 -16.65 -6.23
N GLY A 260 9.77 -17.91 -6.17
CA GLY A 260 9.19 -18.93 -5.29
C GLY A 260 7.82 -19.49 -5.71
N ASP A 261 7.18 -20.17 -4.75
CA ASP A 261 6.00 -21.01 -4.95
C ASP A 261 4.70 -20.34 -4.49
N TYR A 262 4.76 -19.37 -3.59
CA TYR A 262 3.57 -18.76 -3.00
C TYR A 262 3.46 -17.26 -3.28
N TYR A 263 2.22 -16.82 -3.51
CA TYR A 263 1.82 -15.42 -3.62
C TYR A 263 0.76 -15.09 -2.58
N GLY A 264 0.82 -13.93 -1.93
CA GLY A 264 -0.22 -13.50 -1.01
C GLY A 264 0.08 -12.18 -0.33
N THR A 265 -0.77 -11.77 0.61
CA THR A 265 -0.51 -10.61 1.47
C THR A 265 0.66 -10.93 2.38
N ARG A 266 1.79 -10.29 2.10
CA ARG A 266 3.05 -10.51 2.78
C ARG A 266 3.16 -9.68 4.05
N SER A 267 2.84 -8.38 3.94
CA SER A 267 2.87 -7.47 5.06
C SER A 267 1.73 -6.48 5.03
N GLN A 268 1.38 -6.01 6.22
CA GLN A 268 0.31 -5.05 6.48
C GLN A 268 0.92 -3.87 7.23
N ILE A 269 0.65 -2.65 6.77
CA ILE A 269 1.11 -1.42 7.41
C ILE A 269 -0.11 -0.66 7.92
N VAL A 270 -0.03 -0.18 9.16
CA VAL A 270 -0.95 0.80 9.75
C VAL A 270 -0.14 2.03 10.14
N LEU A 271 -0.56 3.20 9.64
CA LEU A 271 0.04 4.49 9.96
C LEU A 271 -1.05 5.43 10.47
N LEU A 272 -0.85 5.96 11.67
CA LEU A 272 -1.73 6.95 12.29
C LEU A 272 -0.95 8.26 12.46
N VAL A 273 -1.52 9.37 12.01
CA VAL A 273 -1.00 10.72 12.25
C VAL A 273 -1.96 11.47 13.17
N SER A 274 -1.45 12.03 14.26
CA SER A 274 -2.25 12.80 15.21
C SER A 274 -2.92 14.00 14.53
N LYS A 275 -4.04 14.48 15.09
CA LYS A 275 -4.84 15.55 14.48
C LYS A 275 -4.08 16.85 14.18
N ASP A 276 -3.10 17.16 15.02
CA ASP A 276 -2.20 18.31 14.92
C ASP A 276 -0.98 18.07 14.01
N SER A 277 -0.88 16.89 13.39
CA SER A 277 0.23 16.48 12.53
C SER A 277 1.61 16.48 13.21
N THR A 278 1.68 16.31 14.54
CA THR A 278 2.95 16.33 15.29
C THR A 278 3.48 14.95 15.67
N ARG A 279 2.62 13.91 15.69
CA ARG A 279 2.97 12.55 16.09
C ARG A 279 2.55 11.53 15.05
N VAL A 280 3.41 10.56 14.82
CA VAL A 280 3.15 9.42 13.95
C VAL A 280 3.31 8.13 14.73
N THR A 281 2.33 7.23 14.61
CA THR A 281 2.44 5.82 14.97
C THR A 281 2.47 5.01 13.68
N PHE A 282 3.57 4.30 13.43
CA PHE A 282 3.76 3.44 12.26
C PHE A 282 3.95 2.00 12.73
N ILE A 283 3.17 1.06 12.19
CA ILE A 283 3.26 -0.35 12.53
C ILE A 283 3.27 -1.16 11.25
N GLU A 284 4.23 -2.07 11.12
CA GLU A 284 4.23 -3.11 10.09
C GLU A 284 4.09 -4.48 10.74
N ARG A 285 3.10 -5.26 10.28
CA ARG A 285 3.04 -6.71 10.50
C ARG A 285 3.57 -7.42 9.26
N VAL A 286 4.70 -8.10 9.39
CA VAL A 286 5.19 -9.03 8.39
C VAL A 286 4.55 -10.38 8.68
N LEU A 287 3.63 -10.80 7.81
CA LEU A 287 2.97 -12.11 7.93
C LEU A 287 3.90 -13.21 7.44
N TYR A 288 4.54 -12.98 6.28
CA TYR A 288 5.40 -13.95 5.61
C TYR A 288 6.64 -13.24 5.04
N SER A 289 7.77 -13.95 4.99
CA SER A 289 9.01 -13.44 4.40
C SER A 289 9.70 -14.46 3.48
N SER A 290 9.15 -15.67 3.42
CA SER A 290 9.58 -16.80 2.60
C SER A 290 8.44 -17.81 2.46
N ASP A 291 8.54 -18.74 1.51
CA ASP A 291 7.56 -19.81 1.32
C ASP A 291 7.48 -20.76 2.54
N GLU A 292 8.56 -20.91 3.30
CA GLU A 292 8.60 -21.74 4.51
C GLU A 292 7.73 -21.19 5.65
N ASP A 293 7.34 -19.92 5.57
CA ASP A 293 6.55 -19.23 6.60
C ASP A 293 5.06 -19.59 6.52
N VAL A 294 4.59 -20.11 5.37
CA VAL A 294 3.16 -20.33 5.07
C VAL A 294 2.45 -21.20 6.11
N ARG A 295 3.15 -22.19 6.67
CA ARG A 295 2.59 -23.12 7.67
C ARG A 295 2.87 -22.71 9.12
N LYS A 296 3.64 -21.65 9.33
CA LYS A 296 4.13 -21.22 10.66
C LYS A 296 3.45 -19.96 11.15
N TYR A 297 3.04 -19.08 10.23
CA TYR A 297 2.54 -17.75 10.54
C TYR A 297 1.20 -17.47 9.86
N SER A 298 0.48 -16.48 10.38
CA SER A 298 -0.84 -16.10 9.92
C SER A 298 -1.14 -14.64 10.26
N VAL A 299 -2.30 -14.13 9.83
CA VAL A 299 -2.80 -12.80 10.25
C VAL A 299 -2.97 -12.65 11.76
N THR A 300 -3.25 -13.74 12.48
CA THR A 300 -3.40 -13.75 13.94
C THR A 300 -2.09 -13.98 14.69
N SER A 301 -1.07 -14.51 13.99
CA SER A 301 0.27 -14.76 14.52
C SER A 301 1.30 -14.36 13.46
N PRO A 302 1.53 -13.05 13.25
CA PRO A 302 2.48 -12.57 12.25
C PRO A 302 3.90 -13.04 12.58
N LYS A 303 4.75 -13.17 11.56
CA LYS A 303 6.17 -13.49 11.74
C LYS A 303 6.91 -12.43 12.54
N GLU A 304 6.60 -11.17 12.26
CA GLU A 304 7.23 -10.04 12.91
C GLU A 304 6.25 -8.86 12.97
N GLU A 305 6.26 -8.12 14.09
CA GLU A 305 5.61 -6.81 14.20
C GLU A 305 6.68 -5.76 14.54
N LYS A 306 6.80 -4.72 13.70
CA LYS A 306 7.62 -3.55 13.96
C LYS A 306 6.72 -2.38 14.31
N ARG A 307 7.04 -1.66 15.38
CA ARG A 307 6.26 -0.51 15.86
C ARG A 307 7.18 0.69 16.10
N PHE A 308 6.79 1.83 15.56
CA PHE A 308 7.51 3.09 15.69
C PHE A 308 6.53 4.18 16.13
N LYS A 309 6.93 4.96 17.14
CA LYS A 309 6.23 6.19 17.52
C LYS A 309 7.26 7.32 17.51
N PHE A 310 6.98 8.40 16.78
CA PHE A 310 7.91 9.51 16.65
C PHE A 310 7.17 10.84 16.45
N LYS A 311 7.91 11.93 16.65
CA LYS A 311 7.44 13.28 16.33
C LYS A 311 7.95 13.70 14.96
N LEU A 312 7.12 14.45 14.24
CA LEU A 312 7.49 15.18 13.03
C LEU A 312 8.12 16.52 13.39
#